data_AF-A0AAW6P6B8-F1
#
_entry.id   AF-A0AAW6P6B8-F1
#
_cell.length_a   1.000
_cell.length_b   1.000
_cell.length_c   1.000
_cell.angle_alpha   90.00
_cell.angle_beta   90.00
_cell.angle_gamma   90.00
#
_symmetry.space_group_name_H-M   'P 1'
#
loop_
_entity.id
_entity.type
_entity.pdbx_description
1 polymer ?
#
loop_
_entity_poly.entity_id
_entity_poly.type
_entity_poly.pdbx_seq_one_letter_code
_entity_poly.pdbx_strand_id
1 'polypeptide(L)'
;MVTFRGFLFIAWLIVMAISIEAYRHSGMAAAETFTGDIQALSWRAQFNLDFLAHLALFGLWVAWRNRFKPAGLALGLACVLGGGAFSLANLLCASITAKGMSTPCSWGRNATKPRHHLRIKKPLFYRKGFNHQNNRY
;
A
#
# COMPACT_ATOMS: atom_id res chain seq x y z
N MET A 1 -10.65 -0.12 -12.01
CA MET A 1 -10.16 1.22 -11.61
C MET A 1 -11.29 2.23 -11.37
N VAL A 2 -12.25 2.38 -12.29
CA VAL A 2 -13.41 3.30 -12.09
C VAL A 2 -14.30 2.87 -10.92
N THR A 3 -14.63 1.58 -10.80
CA THR A 3 -15.47 1.05 -9.70
C THR A 3 -14.86 1.33 -8.32
N PHE A 4 -13.55 1.08 -8.15
CA PHE A 4 -12.84 1.36 -6.90
C PHE A 4 -12.85 2.85 -6.55
N ARG A 5 -12.60 3.72 -7.52
CA ARG A 5 -12.65 5.18 -7.31
C ARG A 5 -14.05 5.66 -6.98
N GLY A 6 -15.07 5.12 -7.65
CA GLY A 6 -16.48 5.39 -7.35
C GLY A 6 -16.83 4.99 -5.92
N PHE A 7 -16.42 3.80 -5.49
CA PHE A 7 -16.60 3.34 -4.11
C PHE A 7 -15.94 4.29 -3.11
N LEU A 8 -14.66 4.66 -3.30
CA LEU A 8 -13.97 5.60 -2.42
C LEU A 8 -14.67 6.96 -2.34
N PHE A 9 -15.13 7.47 -3.48
CA PHE A 9 -15.83 8.75 -3.55
C PHE A 9 -17.18 8.71 -2.82
N ILE A 10 -17.99 7.66 -3.06
CA ILE A 10 -19.28 7.50 -2.38
C ILE A 10 -19.08 7.30 -0.88
N ALA A 11 -18.16 6.43 -0.47
CA ALA A 11 -17.83 6.23 0.94
C ALA A 11 -17.36 7.52 1.60
N TRP A 12 -16.54 8.33 0.90
CA TRP A 12 -16.09 9.62 1.39
C TRP A 12 -17.26 10.59 1.60
N LEU A 13 -18.20 10.68 0.64
CA LEU A 13 -19.40 11.53 0.79
C LEU A 13 -20.26 11.10 1.97
N ILE A 14 -20.47 9.80 2.16
CA ILE A 14 -21.26 9.26 3.28
C ILE A 14 -20.60 9.63 4.61
N VAL A 15 -19.28 9.40 4.75
CA VAL A 15 -18.53 9.76 5.95
C VAL A 15 -18.64 11.25 6.22
N MET A 16 -18.43 12.11 5.21
CA MET A 16 -18.54 13.55 5.37
C MET A 16 -19.95 13.99 5.83
N ALA A 17 -21.01 13.43 5.24
CA ALA A 17 -22.39 13.75 5.61
C ALA A 17 -22.68 13.39 7.07
N ILE A 18 -22.33 12.18 7.49
CA ILE A 18 -22.53 11.73 8.88
C ILE A 18 -21.65 12.53 9.85
N SER A 19 -20.41 12.86 9.48
CA SER A 19 -19.52 13.68 10.31
C SER A 19 -20.05 15.10 10.51
N ILE A 20 -20.63 15.72 9.48
CA ILE A 20 -21.25 17.05 9.59
C ILE A 20 -22.44 17.00 10.56
N GLU A 21 -23.27 15.97 10.45
CA GLU A 21 -24.43 15.84 11.33
C GLU A 21 -24.03 15.54 12.79
N ALA A 22 -23.04 14.67 12.99
CA ALA A 22 -22.48 14.41 14.31
C ALA A 22 -21.89 15.69 14.95
N TYR A 23 -21.21 16.52 14.14
CA TYR A 23 -20.69 17.81 14.59
C TYR A 23 -21.80 18.79 14.98
N ARG A 24 -22.92 18.80 14.25
CA ARG A 24 -24.08 19.65 14.59
C ARG A 24 -24.75 19.24 15.90
N HIS A 25 -24.82 17.93 16.18
CA HIS A 25 -25.46 17.42 17.40
C HIS A 25 -24.57 17.51 18.64
N SER A 26 -23.30 17.12 18.53
CA SER A 26 -22.41 16.95 19.68
C SER A 26 -21.30 18.00 19.76
N GLY A 27 -21.21 18.91 18.78
CA GLY A 27 -20.18 19.95 18.72
C GLY A 27 -18.76 19.37 18.68
N MET A 28 -17.82 20.07 19.33
CA MET A 28 -16.42 19.65 19.48
C MET A 28 -16.21 18.62 20.60
N ALA A 29 -17.26 18.20 21.34
CA ALA A 29 -17.15 17.26 22.45
C ALA A 29 -16.82 15.82 22.02
N ALA A 30 -16.69 15.57 20.71
CA ALA A 30 -16.33 14.28 20.16
C ALA A 30 -15.00 13.74 20.70
N ALA A 31 -14.00 14.62 20.89
CA ALA A 31 -12.70 14.22 21.43
C ALA A 31 -12.81 13.77 22.90
N GLU A 32 -13.56 14.51 23.72
CA GLU A 32 -13.80 14.18 25.13
C GLU A 32 -14.64 12.91 25.29
N THR A 33 -15.63 12.72 24.42
CA THR A 33 -16.44 11.50 24.40
C THR A 33 -15.60 10.28 24.03
N PHE A 34 -14.73 10.43 23.02
CA PHE A 34 -13.86 9.34 22.56
C PHE A 34 -12.84 8.92 23.62
N THR A 35 -12.20 9.87 24.31
CA THR A 35 -11.24 9.58 25.38
C THR A 35 -11.93 9.07 26.64
N GLY A 36 -13.11 9.60 26.99
CA GLY A 36 -13.93 9.11 28.10
C GLY A 36 -14.38 7.67 27.89
N ASP A 37 -14.82 7.31 26.68
CA ASP A 37 -15.17 5.94 26.33
C ASP A 37 -13.99 4.97 26.49
N ILE A 38 -12.77 5.39 26.13
CA ILE A 38 -11.55 4.57 26.30
C ILE A 38 -11.25 4.33 27.79
N GLN A 39 -11.36 5.38 28.61
CA GLN A 39 -11.11 5.29 30.06
C GLN A 39 -12.14 4.42 30.77
N ALA A 40 -13.38 4.36 30.26
CA ALA A 40 -14.45 3.54 30.82
C ALA A 40 -14.22 2.02 30.66
N LEU A 41 -13.23 1.59 29.86
CA LEU A 41 -12.90 0.17 29.61
C LEU A 41 -14.11 -0.70 29.24
N SER A 42 -15.12 -0.09 28.61
CA SER A 42 -16.32 -0.78 28.14
C SER A 42 -16.09 -1.42 26.77
N TRP A 43 -17.11 -2.09 26.23
CA TRP A 43 -17.07 -2.56 24.84
C TRP A 43 -16.78 -1.42 23.84
N ARG A 44 -17.25 -0.20 24.13
CA ARG A 44 -16.95 0.99 23.32
C ARG A 44 -15.45 1.36 23.36
N ALA A 45 -14.77 1.09 24.47
CA ALA A 45 -13.33 1.29 24.59
C ALA A 45 -12.56 0.39 23.62
N GLN A 46 -12.96 -0.89 23.50
CA GLN A 46 -12.33 -1.85 22.59
C GLN A 46 -12.51 -1.40 21.13
N PHE A 47 -13.73 -1.01 20.73
CA PHE A 47 -13.96 -0.47 19.39
C PHE A 47 -13.16 0.81 19.11
N ASN A 48 -13.13 1.76 20.06
CA ASN A 48 -12.40 3.02 19.89
C ASN A 48 -10.88 2.78 19.80
N LEU A 49 -10.35 1.84 20.58
CA LEU A 49 -8.94 1.47 20.54
C LEU A 49 -8.59 0.79 19.21
N ASP A 50 -9.40 -0.15 18.75
CA ASP A 50 -9.24 -0.81 17.44
C ASP A 50 -9.28 0.21 16.30
N PHE A 51 -10.21 1.17 16.35
CA PHE A 51 -10.31 2.25 15.38
C PHE A 51 -9.08 3.16 15.41
N LEU A 52 -8.62 3.57 16.59
CA LEU A 52 -7.41 4.37 16.75
C LEU A 52 -6.17 3.64 16.23
N ALA A 53 -6.04 2.35 16.52
CA ALA A 53 -4.96 1.50 16.00
C ALA A 53 -5.00 1.41 14.47
N HIS A 54 -6.19 1.29 13.88
CA HIS A 54 -6.36 1.30 12.43
C HIS A 54 -5.94 2.64 11.80
N LEU A 55 -6.33 3.77 12.40
CA LEU A 55 -5.92 5.10 11.96
C LEU A 55 -4.41 5.29 12.08
N ALA A 56 -3.81 4.88 13.20
CA ALA A 56 -2.37 4.95 13.42
C ALA A 56 -1.60 4.11 12.39
N LEU A 57 -2.06 2.89 12.12
CA LEU A 57 -1.50 2.01 11.11
C LEU A 57 -1.57 2.65 9.72
N PHE A 58 -2.71 3.23 9.36
CA PHE A 58 -2.89 3.89 8.07
C PHE A 58 -2.02 5.16 7.95
N GLY A 59 -1.96 6.00 8.98
CA GLY A 59 -1.10 7.17 9.02
C GLY A 59 0.38 6.81 8.90
N LEU A 60 0.81 5.75 9.60
CA LEU A 60 2.16 5.20 9.49
C LEU A 60 2.44 4.67 8.08
N TRP A 61 1.49 3.98 7.46
CA TRP A 61 1.59 3.53 6.08
C TRP A 61 1.74 4.71 5.10
N VAL A 62 1.00 5.81 5.29
CA VAL A 62 1.14 7.03 4.47
C VAL A 62 2.52 7.66 4.66
N ALA A 63 3.01 7.76 5.89
CA ALA A 63 4.35 8.28 6.18
C ALA A 63 5.44 7.41 5.54
N TRP A 64 5.32 6.08 5.70
CA TRP A 64 6.23 5.10 5.10
C TRP A 64 6.25 5.16 3.57
N ARG A 65 5.08 5.23 2.91
CA ARG A 65 4.96 5.38 1.45
C ARG A 65 5.67 6.63 0.93
N ASN A 66 5.70 7.68 1.73
CA ASN A 66 6.39 8.94 1.41
C ASN A 66 7.84 8.97 1.92
N ARG A 67 8.42 7.82 2.30
CA ARG A 67 9.79 7.66 2.83
C ARG A 67 10.07 8.55 4.05
N PHE A 68 9.07 8.76 4.91
CA PHE A 68 9.16 9.60 6.11
C PHE A 68 9.65 11.04 5.84
N LYS A 69 9.43 11.56 4.62
CA LYS A 69 9.65 12.98 4.33
C LYS A 69 8.73 13.85 5.19
N PRO A 70 9.09 15.11 5.51
CA PRO A 70 8.25 16.01 6.31
C PRO A 70 6.81 16.12 5.81
N ALA A 71 6.62 16.23 4.49
CA ALA A 71 5.29 16.24 3.87
C ALA A 71 4.52 14.92 4.09
N GLY A 72 5.21 13.77 4.05
CA GLY A 72 4.62 12.46 4.30
C GLY A 72 4.22 12.27 5.77
N LEU A 73 5.00 12.81 6.70
CA LEU A 73 4.66 12.82 8.13
C LEU A 73 3.44 13.71 8.40
N ALA A 74 3.39 14.90 7.80
CA ALA A 74 2.24 15.79 7.90
C ALA A 74 0.96 15.13 7.35
N LEU A 75 1.05 14.47 6.18
CA LEU A 75 -0.06 13.72 5.60
C LEU A 75 -0.48 12.53 6.47
N GLY A 76 0.48 11.79 7.04
CA GLY A 76 0.21 10.68 7.94
C GLY A 76 -0.52 11.15 9.21
N LEU A 77 -0.05 12.24 9.82
CA LEU A 77 -0.70 12.84 10.98
C LEU A 77 -2.12 13.35 10.65
N ALA A 78 -2.28 13.98 9.48
CA ALA A 78 -3.60 14.40 9.01
C ALA A 78 -4.55 13.21 8.78
N CYS A 79 -4.07 12.03 8.40
CA CYS A 79 -4.89 10.81 8.34
C CYS A 79 -5.33 10.33 9.72
N VAL A 80 -4.45 10.42 10.74
CA VAL A 80 -4.79 10.02 12.10
C VAL A 80 -5.83 10.98 12.71
N LEU A 81 -5.60 12.29 12.59
CA LEU A 81 -6.49 13.30 13.16
C LEU A 81 -7.80 13.48 12.36
N GLY A 82 -7.70 13.44 11.04
CA GLY A 82 -8.84 13.56 10.12
C GLY A 82 -9.62 12.26 9.92
N GLY A 83 -9.20 11.17 10.55
CA GLY A 83 -9.87 9.89 10.56
C GLY A 83 -10.17 9.31 9.17
N GLY A 84 -11.33 8.67 9.05
CA GLY A 84 -11.79 8.05 7.80
C GLY A 84 -11.99 9.05 6.66
N ALA A 85 -12.42 10.29 6.95
CA ALA A 85 -12.64 11.32 5.95
C ALA A 85 -11.36 11.68 5.21
N PHE A 86 -10.27 11.93 5.95
CA PHE A 86 -8.98 12.24 5.35
C PHE A 86 -8.33 11.00 4.71
N SER A 87 -8.48 9.83 5.33
CA SER A 87 -7.94 8.58 4.81
C SER A 87 -8.52 8.19 3.44
N LEU A 88 -9.86 8.32 3.28
CA LEU A 88 -10.55 8.06 2.01
C LEU A 88 -10.16 9.07 0.92
N ALA A 89 -10.07 10.36 1.27
CA ALA A 89 -9.61 11.40 0.34
C ALA A 89 -8.18 11.13 -0.13
N ASN A 90 -7.27 10.80 0.80
CA ASN A 90 -5.88 10.49 0.48
C ASN A 90 -5.77 9.26 -0.44
N LEU A 91 -6.53 8.19 -0.18
CA LEU A 91 -6.60 7.02 -1.06
C LEU A 91 -7.13 7.35 -2.45
N LEU A 92 -8.18 8.17 -2.54
CA LEU A 92 -8.75 8.59 -3.81
C LEU A 92 -7.74 9.40 -4.62
N CYS A 93 -7.09 10.40 -4.01
CA CYS A 93 -6.01 11.18 -4.61
C CYS A 93 -4.85 10.29 -5.07
N ALA A 94 -4.35 9.42 -4.19
CA ALA A 94 -3.28 8.48 -4.52
C ALA A 94 -3.65 7.55 -5.68
N SER A 95 -4.92 7.13 -5.79
CA SER A 95 -5.40 6.28 -6.88
C SER A 95 -5.40 7.03 -8.23
N ILE A 96 -5.62 8.34 -8.22
CA ILE A 96 -5.63 9.18 -9.43
C ILE A 96 -4.19 9.41 -9.90
N THR A 97 -3.28 9.70 -8.97
CA THR A 97 -1.86 9.97 -9.24
C THR A 97 -1.08 8.70 -9.63
N ALA A 98 -1.51 7.51 -9.22
CA ALA A 98 -0.87 6.23 -9.55
C ALA A 98 -0.96 5.82 -11.04
N LYS A 99 -1.49 6.67 -11.93
CA LYS A 99 -1.75 6.43 -13.36
C LYS A 99 -0.52 6.07 -14.23
N GLY A 100 0.69 5.92 -13.67
CA GLY A 100 1.94 5.72 -14.42
C GLY A 100 2.57 4.32 -14.40
N MET A 101 2.10 3.35 -13.60
CA MET A 101 2.79 2.06 -13.49
C MET A 101 1.87 0.86 -13.72
N SER A 102 1.16 0.84 -14.86
CA SER A 102 0.64 -0.40 -15.43
C SER A 102 1.70 -1.03 -16.32
N THR A 103 2.85 -1.40 -15.76
CA THR A 103 3.70 -2.46 -16.33
C THR A 103 3.36 -3.75 -15.59
N PRO A 104 2.83 -4.79 -16.27
CA PRO A 104 2.49 -6.08 -15.65
C PRO A 104 3.66 -6.90 -15.08
N CYS A 105 4.84 -6.32 -14.84
CA CYS A 105 6.01 -7.08 -14.39
C CYS A 105 7.02 -6.18 -13.66
N SER A 106 6.70 -5.76 -12.44
CA SER A 106 7.69 -5.20 -11.48
C SER A 106 7.77 -6.01 -10.18
N TRP A 107 6.87 -6.97 -9.99
CA TRP A 107 6.98 -7.96 -8.92
C TRP A 107 7.60 -9.22 -9.53
N GLY A 108 8.89 -9.45 -9.26
CA GLY A 108 9.60 -10.65 -9.69
C GLY A 108 10.52 -10.51 -10.91
N ARG A 109 11.46 -9.56 -10.92
CA ARG A 109 12.69 -9.67 -11.75
C ARG A 109 13.94 -9.24 -10.99
N ASN A 110 14.11 -9.76 -9.77
CA ASN A 110 15.45 -10.11 -9.30
C ASN A 110 15.74 -11.56 -9.73
N ALA A 111 15.76 -11.79 -11.05
CA ALA A 111 16.48 -12.92 -11.59
C ALA A 111 17.96 -12.55 -11.44
N THR A 112 18.58 -13.12 -10.42
CA THR A 112 20.02 -13.25 -10.28
C THR A 112 20.63 -13.47 -11.66
N LYS A 113 21.40 -12.50 -12.19
CA LYS A 113 22.34 -12.82 -13.26
C LYS A 113 23.44 -13.65 -12.59
N PRO A 114 23.64 -14.93 -12.92
CA PRO A 114 24.84 -15.62 -12.49
C PRO A 114 26.01 -14.94 -13.20
N ARG A 115 26.91 -14.39 -12.40
CA ARG A 115 28.13 -13.73 -12.85
C ARG A 115 29.12 -14.80 -13.30
N HIS A 116 28.87 -15.44 -14.45
CA HIS A 116 29.82 -16.35 -15.06
C HIS A 116 30.92 -15.54 -15.76
N HIS A 117 31.87 -15.06 -14.97
CA HIS A 117 33.23 -14.89 -15.43
C HIS A 117 33.81 -16.26 -15.78
N LEU A 118 34.61 -16.31 -16.84
CA LEU A 118 35.36 -17.46 -17.38
C LEU A 118 34.59 -18.37 -18.36
N ARG A 119 34.40 -17.88 -19.59
CA ARG A 119 34.34 -18.76 -20.76
C ARG A 119 35.74 -18.83 -21.38
N ILE A 120 36.38 -19.96 -21.12
CA ILE A 120 37.68 -20.41 -21.62
C ILE A 120 37.76 -20.28 -23.14
N LYS A 121 38.92 -19.85 -23.65
CA LYS A 121 39.24 -19.76 -25.08
C LYS A 121 38.94 -21.09 -25.79
N LYS A 122 38.16 -21.05 -26.86
CA LYS A 122 37.99 -22.20 -27.77
C LYS A 122 39.29 -22.40 -28.57
N PRO A 123 39.93 -23.58 -28.58
CA PRO A 123 40.88 -23.90 -29.63
C PRO A 123 40.12 -24.32 -30.90
N LEU A 124 40.36 -23.58 -31.98
CA LEU A 124 40.17 -24.06 -33.34
C LEU A 124 41.11 -25.24 -33.52
N PHE A 125 40.61 -26.47 -33.71
CA PHE A 125 41.30 -27.44 -34.54
C PHE A 125 40.29 -28.40 -35.16
N TYR A 126 40.14 -28.21 -36.46
CA TYR A 126 39.44 -29.03 -37.43
C TYR A 126 40.28 -30.27 -37.70
N ARG A 127 39.75 -31.49 -37.48
CA ARG A 127 40.28 -32.69 -38.13
C ARG A 127 39.16 -33.66 -38.51
N LYS A 128 39.11 -33.91 -39.82
CA LYS A 128 38.24 -34.81 -40.57
C LYS A 128 38.32 -36.26 -40.09
N GLY A 129 37.17 -36.94 -40.18
CA GLY A 129 37.04 -38.30 -40.72
C GLY A 129 37.34 -39.45 -39.77
N PHE A 130 36.33 -40.29 -39.51
CA PHE A 130 36.29 -41.67 -40.01
C PHE A 130 34.93 -42.32 -39.68
N ASN A 131 34.29 -42.86 -40.71
CA ASN A 131 33.15 -43.77 -40.65
C ASN A 131 33.58 -45.12 -40.04
N HIS A 132 32.79 -45.71 -39.15
CA HIS A 132 32.40 -47.13 -39.26
C HIS A 132 31.29 -47.51 -38.28
N GLN A 133 30.17 -47.93 -38.86
CA GLN A 133 29.36 -49.13 -38.54
C GLN A 133 28.89 -49.48 -37.12
N ASN A 134 27.67 -50.05 -37.16
CA ASN A 134 27.16 -51.16 -36.35
C ASN A 134 26.75 -50.84 -34.91
N ASN A 135 25.67 -51.39 -34.35
CA ASN A 135 24.61 -52.26 -34.83
C ASN A 135 23.47 -52.15 -33.80
N ARG A 136 22.28 -52.56 -34.22
CA ARG A 136 21.06 -52.78 -33.43
C ARG A 136 21.34 -53.50 -32.11
N TYR A 137 20.59 -53.20 -31.05
CA TYR A 137 19.41 -53.96 -30.59
C TYR A 137 18.51 -53.02 -29.79
#